data_AF-A0AAU5JGZ7-F1
#
_entry.id   AF-A0AAU5JGZ7-F1
#
_cell.length_a   1.000
_cell.length_b   1.000
_cell.length_c   1.000
_cell.angle_alpha   90.00
_cell.angle_beta   90.00
_cell.angle_gamma   90.00
#
_symmetry.space_group_name_H-M   'P 1'
#
loop_
_entity.id
_entity.type
_entity.pdbx_description
1 polymer ?
#
loop_
_entity_poly.entity_id
_entity_poly.type
_entity_poly.pdbx_seq_one_letter_code
_entity_poly.pdbx_strand_id
1 'polypeptide(L)'
;MKDADLGDEVYQPQQPEASDPADLLDVEDTLDDRDLTDVLDEGYSPPERPWAVEDRGTTASEQHSGEALEGRLARELPEVADVPGDGVGDMPDGDGEPWDDEVGDVRAGRLTRELDRDDPDTTAGEDVGIDGAAASAEEAAMHVVPDDRA
;
A
#
# COMPACT_ATOMS: atom_id res chain seq x y z
N MET A 1 13.33 -8.17 -54.43
CA MET A 1 13.33 -8.39 -52.98
C MET A 1 13.15 -7.04 -52.33
N LYS A 2 11.91 -6.73 -51.92
CA LYS A 2 11.51 -5.55 -51.18
C LYS A 2 10.75 -6.09 -49.98
N ASP A 3 11.43 -6.27 -48.85
CA ASP A 3 10.82 -6.62 -47.57
C ASP A 3 11.78 -6.14 -46.47
N ALA A 4 11.58 -4.91 -45.98
CA ALA A 4 12.23 -4.38 -44.78
C ALA A 4 11.46 -3.20 -44.14
N ASP A 5 10.19 -3.00 -44.50
CA ASP A 5 9.30 -2.03 -43.85
C ASP A 5 8.14 -2.82 -43.29
N LEU A 6 8.16 -3.19 -42.00
CA LEU A 6 7.01 -3.58 -41.18
C LEU A 6 7.53 -4.07 -39.82
N GLY A 7 7.41 -3.24 -38.78
CA GLY A 7 7.55 -3.73 -37.41
C GLY A 7 7.67 -2.69 -36.30
N ASP A 8 8.14 -1.47 -36.59
CA ASP A 8 8.51 -0.52 -35.52
C ASP A 8 7.47 0.59 -35.27
N GLU A 9 6.41 0.68 -36.09
CA GLU A 9 5.41 1.75 -35.98
C GLU A 9 4.08 1.29 -35.33
N VAL A 10 3.90 -0.02 -35.10
CA VAL A 10 2.60 -0.58 -34.66
C VAL A 10 2.42 -0.53 -33.13
N TYR A 11 3.52 -0.40 -32.38
CA TYR A 11 3.54 -0.22 -30.94
C TYR A 11 4.51 0.90 -30.56
N GLN A 12 4.25 2.11 -31.05
CA GLN A 12 4.72 3.25 -30.28
C GLN A 12 3.92 3.27 -28.97
N PRO A 13 4.54 3.44 -27.79
CA PRO A 13 3.76 3.78 -26.61
C PRO A 13 2.96 5.03 -27.02
N GLN A 14 1.64 4.92 -27.00
CA GLN A 14 0.83 6.13 -27.11
C GLN A 14 1.31 7.00 -25.98
N GLN A 15 1.81 8.20 -26.33
CA GLN A 15 2.08 9.21 -25.32
C GLN A 15 0.82 9.23 -24.46
N PRO A 16 0.91 9.06 -23.13
CA PRO A 16 -0.28 9.29 -22.31
C PRO A 16 -0.81 10.63 -22.77
N GLU A 17 -2.11 10.68 -23.12
CA GLU A 17 -2.77 11.93 -23.49
C GLU A 17 -2.25 12.96 -22.50
N ALA A 18 -1.40 13.88 -22.96
CA ALA A 18 -0.84 14.87 -22.07
C ALA A 18 -2.07 15.54 -21.49
N SER A 19 -2.27 15.41 -20.17
CA SER A 19 -3.53 15.77 -19.50
C SER A 19 -4.03 17.05 -20.15
N ASP A 20 -5.17 16.98 -20.84
CA ASP A 20 -5.67 18.13 -21.59
C ASP A 20 -5.74 19.28 -20.58
N PRO A 21 -5.11 20.45 -20.81
CA PRO A 21 -5.15 21.53 -19.84
C PRO A 21 -6.57 21.94 -19.45
N ALA A 22 -7.59 21.57 -20.25
CA ALA A 22 -9.00 21.73 -19.91
C ALA A 22 -9.52 20.80 -18.78
N ASP A 23 -8.80 19.74 -18.42
CA ASP A 23 -9.15 18.80 -17.34
C ASP A 23 -8.53 19.17 -15.98
N LEU A 24 -7.69 20.21 -15.93
CA LEU A 24 -7.14 20.74 -14.67
C LEU A 24 -8.18 21.66 -14.03
N LEU A 25 -8.43 21.47 -12.73
CA LEU A 25 -9.28 22.37 -11.96
C LEU A 25 -8.59 23.72 -11.76
N ASP A 26 -9.33 24.82 -11.89
CA ASP A 26 -8.83 26.16 -11.58
C ASP A 26 -8.54 26.28 -10.07
N VAL A 27 -7.68 27.23 -9.68
CA VAL A 27 -7.31 27.45 -8.26
C VAL A 27 -8.56 27.65 -7.39
N GLU A 28 -9.58 28.35 -7.90
CA GLU A 28 -10.85 28.59 -7.20
C GLU A 28 -11.70 27.32 -6.97
N ASP A 29 -11.46 26.26 -7.74
CA ASP A 29 -12.13 24.97 -7.64
C ASP A 29 -11.32 23.94 -6.81
N THR A 30 -10.18 24.34 -6.25
CA THR A 30 -9.34 23.51 -5.37
C THR A 30 -9.30 24.05 -3.94
N LEU A 31 -9.17 23.15 -2.95
CA LEU A 31 -8.96 23.53 -1.54
C LEU A 31 -7.48 23.80 -1.22
N ASP A 32 -6.59 23.67 -2.20
CA ASP A 32 -5.14 23.76 -2.03
C ASP A 32 -4.65 25.16 -2.36
N ASP A 33 -4.29 25.93 -1.33
CA ASP A 33 -3.79 27.30 -1.50
C ASP A 33 -2.27 27.29 -1.67
N ARG A 34 -1.85 27.20 -2.93
CA ARG A 34 -0.44 27.16 -3.33
C ARG A 34 0.13 28.55 -3.66
N ASP A 35 -0.56 29.64 -3.29
CA ASP A 35 -0.18 31.03 -3.61
C ASP A 35 -0.01 31.27 -5.14
N LEU A 36 -0.74 30.52 -5.98
CA LEU A 36 -0.73 30.62 -7.44
C LEU A 36 -1.97 31.35 -7.96
N THR A 37 -1.81 32.12 -9.04
CA THR A 37 -2.95 32.77 -9.73
C THR A 37 -3.55 31.85 -10.81
N ASP A 38 -2.71 31.04 -11.45
CA ASP A 38 -3.09 30.01 -12.43
C ASP A 38 -2.31 28.72 -12.10
N VAL A 39 -2.97 27.57 -12.16
CA VAL A 39 -2.32 26.25 -11.96
C VAL A 39 -1.23 26.02 -13.01
N LEU A 40 -1.36 26.60 -14.20
CA LEU A 40 -0.39 26.51 -15.28
C LEU A 40 0.90 27.31 -15.03
N ASP A 41 0.93 28.18 -14.01
CA ASP A 41 2.15 28.91 -13.63
C ASP A 41 3.16 28.00 -12.90
N GLU A 42 2.74 26.83 -12.42
CA GLU A 42 3.63 25.87 -11.77
C GLU A 42 4.37 25.01 -12.80
N GLY A 43 5.71 25.07 -12.75
CA GLY A 43 6.57 24.21 -13.56
C GLY A 43 7.16 23.07 -12.75
N TYR A 44 7.10 21.85 -13.29
CA TYR A 44 7.92 20.76 -12.76
C TYR A 44 9.39 20.96 -13.18
N SER A 45 10.29 21.06 -12.21
CA SER A 45 11.74 21.04 -12.44
C SER A 45 12.25 19.61 -12.20
N PRO A 46 12.61 18.86 -13.26
CA PRO A 46 13.17 17.53 -13.08
C PRO A 46 14.46 17.59 -12.25
N PRO A 47 14.80 16.52 -11.51
CA PRO A 47 16.06 16.45 -10.78
C PRO A 47 17.25 16.71 -11.71
N GLU A 48 18.19 17.58 -11.31
CA GLU A 48 19.42 17.87 -12.07
C GLU A 48 20.40 16.67 -12.11
N ARG A 49 20.02 15.53 -11.54
CA ARG A 49 20.82 14.31 -11.51
C ARG A 49 19.96 13.10 -11.83
N PRO A 50 20.51 12.11 -12.54
CA PRO A 50 19.83 10.86 -12.80
C PRO A 50 19.60 10.10 -11.48
N TRP A 51 18.41 9.50 -11.35
CA TRP A 51 18.03 8.67 -10.20
C TRP A 51 18.26 7.20 -10.51
N ALA A 52 18.79 6.45 -9.53
CA ALA A 52 18.97 5.01 -9.58
C ALA A 52 19.76 4.45 -10.79
N VAL A 53 20.48 5.30 -11.54
CA VAL A 53 21.27 4.86 -12.71
C VAL A 53 22.47 4.00 -12.34
N GLU A 54 22.93 4.09 -11.09
CA GLU A 54 23.99 3.25 -10.52
C GLU A 54 23.41 2.17 -9.59
N ASP A 55 22.08 2.00 -9.55
CA ASP A 55 21.45 0.93 -8.77
C ASP A 55 21.53 -0.42 -9.53
N ARG A 56 21.34 -1.52 -8.80
CA ARG A 56 21.30 -2.86 -9.37
C ARG A 56 20.09 -3.05 -10.27
N GLY A 57 20.27 -3.81 -11.35
CA GLY A 57 19.20 -4.13 -12.30
C GLY A 57 19.19 -3.22 -13.52
N THR A 58 20.17 -2.33 -13.64
CA THR A 58 20.38 -1.50 -14.82
C THR A 58 21.05 -2.27 -15.96
N THR A 59 21.70 -3.41 -15.67
CA THR A 59 22.33 -4.26 -16.69
C THR A 59 21.53 -5.54 -16.99
N ALA A 60 21.64 -6.05 -18.22
CA ALA A 60 20.93 -7.27 -18.63
C ALA A 60 21.31 -8.50 -17.79
N SER A 61 22.58 -8.59 -17.36
CA SER A 61 23.06 -9.68 -16.50
C SER A 61 22.42 -9.64 -15.12
N GLU A 62 22.23 -8.45 -14.55
CA GLU A 62 21.60 -8.27 -13.24
C GLU A 62 20.11 -8.55 -13.30
N GLN A 63 19.42 -8.12 -14.36
CA GLN A 63 18.01 -8.46 -14.55
C GLN A 63 17.80 -9.97 -14.70
N HIS A 64 18.72 -10.66 -15.38
CA HIS A 64 18.67 -12.11 -15.51
C HIS A 64 18.94 -12.84 -14.19
N SER A 65 19.92 -12.36 -13.42
CA SER A 65 20.33 -13.00 -12.16
C SER A 65 19.41 -12.64 -11.00
N GLY A 66 18.73 -11.50 -11.09
CA GLY A 66 17.97 -10.89 -10.00
C GLY A 66 18.87 -10.38 -8.87
N GLU A 67 18.24 -9.71 -7.91
CA GLU A 67 18.88 -9.34 -6.65
C GLU A 67 18.66 -10.43 -5.59
N ALA A 68 19.70 -10.71 -4.80
CA ALA A 68 19.57 -11.61 -3.65
C ALA A 68 18.68 -11.00 -2.56
N LEU A 69 17.95 -11.84 -1.83
CA LEU A 69 17.08 -11.42 -0.72
C LEU A 69 17.81 -10.56 0.32
N GLU A 70 19.04 -10.93 0.67
CA GLU A 70 19.86 -10.17 1.63
C GLU A 70 20.15 -8.74 1.18
N GLY A 71 20.33 -8.51 -0.13
CA GLY A 71 20.48 -7.15 -0.69
C GLY A 71 19.22 -6.32 -0.55
N ARG A 72 18.05 -6.94 -0.78
CA ARG A 72 16.74 -6.29 -0.60
C ARG A 72 16.51 -5.91 0.86
N LEU A 73 16.81 -6.82 1.78
CA LEU A 73 16.68 -6.58 3.22
C LEU A 73 17.65 -5.50 3.72
N ALA A 74 18.86 -5.42 3.17
CA ALA A 74 19.81 -4.36 3.55
C ALA A 74 19.36 -2.95 3.14
N ARG A 75 18.43 -2.83 2.18
CA ARG A 75 17.83 -1.56 1.76
C ARG A 75 16.54 -1.22 2.50
N GLU A 76 15.98 -2.15 3.25
CA GLU A 76 14.77 -1.94 4.04
C GLU A 76 15.04 -0.89 5.14
N LEU A 77 14.11 0.06 5.27
CA LEU A 77 14.10 1.00 6.39
C LEU A 77 13.14 0.46 7.45
N PRO A 78 13.44 0.64 8.76
CA PRO A 78 12.48 0.31 9.81
C PRO A 78 11.15 1.02 9.59
N GLU A 79 10.06 0.31 9.90
CA GLU A 79 8.73 0.91 9.99
C GLU A 79 8.79 2.14 10.92
N VAL A 80 8.23 3.26 10.47
CA VAL A 80 8.04 4.43 11.34
C VAL A 80 6.85 4.11 12.21
N ALA A 81 7.06 4.01 13.53
CA ALA A 81 5.96 3.83 14.45
C ALA A 81 4.93 4.96 14.26
N ASP A 82 3.65 4.60 14.30
CA ASP A 82 2.56 5.58 14.28
C ASP A 82 2.75 6.63 15.37
N VAL A 83 2.19 7.82 15.12
CA VAL A 83 2.15 8.88 16.13
C VAL A 83 1.50 8.30 17.38
N PRO A 84 2.14 8.42 18.57
CA PRO A 84 1.51 7.97 19.81
C PRO A 84 0.15 8.64 19.94
N GLY A 85 -0.91 7.83 20.02
CA GLY A 85 -2.25 8.34 20.27
C GLY A 85 -2.31 9.12 21.59
N ASP A 86 -3.35 9.92 21.75
CA ASP A 86 -3.64 10.66 22.99
C ASP A 86 -4.09 9.74 24.15
N GLY A 87 -4.18 8.43 23.89
CA GLY A 87 -4.64 7.42 24.82
C GLY A 87 -6.17 7.39 24.98
N VAL A 88 -6.90 8.08 24.10
CA VAL A 88 -8.36 8.17 24.11
C VAL A 88 -8.90 7.75 22.74
N GLY A 89 -9.34 6.50 22.67
CA GLY A 89 -10.09 6.00 21.53
C GLY A 89 -9.27 5.49 20.37
N ASP A 90 -9.95 5.16 19.28
CA ASP A 90 -9.43 4.45 18.10
C ASP A 90 -8.82 5.39 17.03
N MET A 91 -9.09 6.69 17.10
CA MET A 91 -8.63 7.70 16.15
C MET A 91 -7.78 8.79 16.84
N PRO A 92 -6.47 8.90 16.53
CA PRO A 92 -5.65 10.02 16.97
C PRO A 92 -6.22 11.37 16.50
N ASP A 93 -6.25 12.37 17.38
CA ASP A 93 -6.77 13.72 17.14
C ASP A 93 -8.27 13.81 16.76
N GLY A 94 -9.03 12.72 16.93
CA GLY A 94 -10.49 12.69 16.77
C GLY A 94 -11.23 13.19 18.01
N ASP A 95 -12.57 13.21 17.95
CA ASP A 95 -13.41 13.51 19.12
C ASP A 95 -13.30 12.44 20.24
N GLY A 96 -12.53 11.37 19.98
CA GLY A 96 -12.21 10.28 20.90
C GLY A 96 -13.44 9.41 21.19
N GLU A 97 -13.56 8.26 20.52
CA GLU A 97 -14.49 7.22 20.96
C GLU A 97 -13.70 6.25 21.86
N PRO A 98 -13.88 6.28 23.20
CA PRO A 98 -13.15 5.39 24.10
C PRO A 98 -13.33 3.94 23.65
N TRP A 99 -12.27 3.14 23.73
CA TRP A 99 -12.39 1.71 23.47
C TRP A 99 -13.45 1.14 24.40
N ASP A 100 -14.50 0.59 23.82
CA ASP A 100 -15.54 -0.13 24.53
C ASP A 100 -15.22 -1.63 24.56
N ASP A 101 -16.18 -2.41 25.03
CA ASP A 101 -16.12 -3.86 25.07
C ASP A 101 -16.30 -4.53 23.69
N GLU A 102 -16.47 -3.75 22.61
CA GLU A 102 -16.54 -4.27 21.23
C GLU A 102 -15.17 -4.24 20.51
N VAL A 103 -14.13 -3.69 21.15
CA VAL A 103 -12.76 -3.61 20.62
C VAL A 103 -11.83 -4.58 21.37
N GLY A 104 -11.10 -5.41 20.63
CA GLY A 104 -10.16 -6.38 21.19
C GLY A 104 -8.72 -5.87 21.21
N ASP A 105 -8.03 -6.03 22.34
CA ASP A 105 -6.59 -5.68 22.48
C ASP A 105 -5.66 -6.84 22.09
N VAL A 106 -6.22 -8.04 21.97
CA VAL A 106 -5.46 -9.26 21.67
C VAL A 106 -5.72 -9.62 20.22
N ARG A 107 -4.66 -9.57 19.42
CA ARG A 107 -4.69 -10.01 18.03
C ARG A 107 -5.18 -11.46 17.92
N ALA A 108 -6.08 -11.72 16.97
CA ALA A 108 -6.48 -13.07 16.61
C ALA A 108 -5.35 -13.82 15.89
N GLY A 109 -5.24 -15.12 16.15
CA GLY A 109 -4.37 -16.02 15.40
C GLY A 109 -5.04 -16.61 14.16
N ARG A 110 -4.44 -17.68 13.63
CA ARG A 110 -4.98 -18.39 12.46
C ARG A 110 -6.30 -19.05 12.83
N LEU A 111 -7.37 -18.72 12.11
CA LEU A 111 -8.67 -19.37 12.27
C LEU A 111 -8.74 -20.63 11.42
N THR A 112 -8.98 -21.78 12.06
CA THR A 112 -9.18 -23.06 11.39
C THR A 112 -10.52 -23.65 11.77
N ARG A 113 -11.11 -24.46 10.88
CA ARG A 113 -12.34 -25.19 11.19
C ARG A 113 -12.06 -26.67 11.07
N GLU A 114 -12.32 -27.43 12.11
CA GLU A 114 -12.51 -28.87 11.94
C GLU A 114 -13.87 -29.05 11.24
N LEU A 115 -13.86 -29.56 10.00
CA LEU A 115 -15.08 -29.76 9.20
C LEU A 115 -15.93 -30.86 9.83
N ASP A 116 -16.68 -30.57 10.89
CA ASP A 116 -17.77 -31.46 11.31
C ASP A 116 -18.90 -31.36 10.28
N ARG A 117 -19.39 -32.53 9.85
CA ARG A 117 -20.45 -32.63 8.82
C ARG A 117 -21.84 -32.41 9.40
N ASP A 118 -21.97 -32.50 10.71
CA ASP A 118 -23.26 -32.46 11.41
C ASP A 118 -23.61 -31.07 11.98
N ASP A 119 -22.70 -30.08 11.91
CA ASP A 119 -22.93 -28.68 12.30
C ASP A 119 -22.76 -27.71 11.11
N PRO A 120 -23.84 -27.05 10.64
CA PRO A 120 -23.84 -26.27 9.41
C PRO A 120 -23.36 -24.82 9.56
N ASP A 121 -22.86 -24.38 10.71
CA ASP A 121 -22.33 -23.01 10.82
C ASP A 121 -21.03 -22.87 10.01
N THR A 122 -21.18 -22.42 8.76
CA THR A 122 -20.07 -22.19 7.84
C THR A 122 -19.22 -20.98 8.22
N THR A 123 -19.65 -20.19 9.20
CA THR A 123 -18.95 -18.98 9.65
C THR A 123 -18.15 -19.16 10.93
N ALA A 124 -18.29 -20.29 11.62
CA ALA A 124 -17.49 -20.62 12.81
C ALA A 124 -16.06 -21.04 12.46
N GLY A 125 -15.10 -20.59 13.28
CA GLY A 125 -13.68 -20.97 13.22
C GLY A 125 -13.04 -20.92 14.60
N GLU A 126 -12.04 -21.77 14.82
CA GLU A 126 -11.24 -21.86 16.04
C GLU A 126 -9.88 -21.21 15.84
N ASP A 127 -9.51 -20.31 16.75
CA ASP A 127 -8.17 -19.72 16.78
C ASP A 127 -7.15 -20.74 17.28
N VAL A 128 -6.17 -21.07 16.42
CA VAL A 128 -5.06 -21.98 16.75
C VAL A 128 -3.72 -21.27 16.93
N GLY A 129 -3.74 -19.95 17.10
CA GLY A 129 -2.59 -19.11 17.42
C GLY A 129 -1.85 -18.54 16.20
N ILE A 130 -0.82 -17.74 16.48
CA ILE A 130 0.01 -17.07 15.47
C ILE A 130 1.07 -18.04 14.94
N ASP A 131 1.11 -18.27 13.61
CA ASP A 131 2.01 -19.23 12.95
C ASP A 131 3.43 -18.67 12.67
N GLY A 132 3.79 -17.55 13.28
CA GLY A 132 5.14 -16.95 13.22
C GLY A 132 5.58 -16.39 11.84
N ALA A 133 4.77 -16.51 10.80
CA ALA A 133 4.97 -15.79 9.53
C ALA A 133 4.54 -14.32 9.66
N ALA A 134 5.04 -13.46 8.78
CA ALA A 134 4.47 -12.14 8.60
C ALA A 134 3.01 -12.30 8.18
N ALA A 135 2.11 -11.79 9.01
CA ALA A 135 0.69 -11.77 8.71
C ALA A 135 0.40 -10.88 7.51
N SER A 136 -0.65 -11.20 6.75
CA SER A 136 -1.19 -10.20 5.82
C SER A 136 -1.75 -9.01 6.60
N ALA A 137 -1.91 -7.86 5.93
CA ALA A 137 -2.50 -6.68 6.55
C ALA A 137 -3.89 -6.98 7.12
N GLU A 138 -4.68 -7.78 6.39
CA GLU A 138 -6.02 -8.19 6.80
C GLU A 138 -5.99 -9.08 8.05
N GLU A 139 -5.06 -10.04 8.12
CA GLU A 139 -4.93 -10.90 9.29
C GLU A 139 -4.40 -10.12 10.50
N ALA A 140 -3.56 -9.10 10.27
CA ALA A 140 -3.06 -8.21 11.32
C ALA A 140 -4.10 -7.25 11.90
N ALA A 141 -5.16 -6.96 11.14
CA ALA A 141 -6.25 -6.11 11.60
C ALA A 141 -7.23 -6.81 12.55
N MET A 142 -7.24 -8.16 12.60
CA MET A 142 -8.23 -8.93 13.35
C MET A 142 -7.86 -9.08 14.85
N HIS A 143 -8.81 -8.78 15.73
CA HIS A 143 -8.66 -8.86 17.19
C HIS A 143 -9.79 -9.66 17.84
N VAL A 144 -9.51 -10.27 18.99
CA VAL A 144 -10.46 -11.05 19.79
C VAL A 144 -11.15 -10.15 20.79
N VAL A 145 -12.47 -10.09 20.71
CA VAL A 145 -13.34 -9.47 21.71
C VAL A 145 -13.78 -10.53 22.72
N PRO A 146 -13.48 -10.38 24.02
CA PRO A 146 -13.89 -11.36 25.02
C PRO A 146 -15.41 -11.33 25.24
N ASP A 147 -16.03 -12.51 25.32
CA ASP A 147 -17.44 -12.62 25.71
C ASP A 147 -17.62 -12.12 27.17
N ASP A 148 -18.61 -11.25 27.40
CA ASP A 148 -19.00 -10.69 28.72
C ASP A 148 -19.45 -11.73 29.77
N ARG A 149 -19.30 -13.02 29.51
CA ARG A 149 -19.63 -14.08 30.48
C ARG A 149 -18.45 -14.38 31.39
N ALA A 150 -18.29 -13.53 32.41
CA ALA A 150 -17.75 -13.94 33.71
C ALA A 150 -18.87 -14.33 34.67
#